data_AF-A0A936A9H6-F1
#
_entry.id   AF-A0A936A9H6-F1
#
_cell.length_a   1.000
_cell.length_b   1.000
_cell.length_c   1.000
_cell.angle_alpha   90.00
_cell.angle_beta   90.00
_cell.angle_gamma   90.00
#
_symmetry.space_group_name_H-M   'P 1'
#
loop_
_entity.id
_entity.type
_entity.pdbx_description
1 polymer ?
#
loop_
_entity_poly.entity_id
_entity_poly.type
_entity_poly.pdbx_seq_one_letter_code
_entity_poly.pdbx_strand_id
1 'polypeptide(L)'
;MKRKVNKENTIFKHLQTNGVLEKGTHEEIQKIRSEYWKEYKRKWRVAKRRIDKEFTISFNPDELKVLTYESKKHKLSRTQFIKETTFAYINNSFIVPDILEVKRISQILAMTYNSVQDLFDANKLNFDLGRDIMESINRLEREILPLLHHPKTLEEYIKLHIAKDGRNKAQLLEILNS
;
A
#
# COMPACT_ATOMS: atom_id res chain seq x y z
N MET A 1 -24.42 14.84 33.07
CA MET A 1 -23.15 15.42 32.60
C MET A 1 -23.40 16.28 31.36
N LYS A 2 -23.34 17.63 31.48
CA LYS A 2 -23.46 18.53 30.33
C LYS A 2 -22.14 18.48 29.54
N ARG A 3 -22.12 17.85 28.36
CA ARG A 3 -20.96 17.89 27.45
C ARG A 3 -20.66 19.36 27.11
N LYS A 4 -19.44 19.84 27.39
CA LYS A 4 -18.96 21.16 26.91
C LYS A 4 -19.09 21.16 25.39
N VAL A 5 -20.02 21.96 24.86
CA VAL A 5 -20.27 22.05 23.43
C VAL A 5 -19.23 22.97 22.82
N ASN A 6 -18.43 22.43 21.89
CA ASN A 6 -17.44 23.22 21.16
C ASN A 6 -18.18 24.18 20.21
N LYS A 7 -18.10 25.49 20.49
CA LYS A 7 -18.87 26.56 19.81
C LYS A 7 -18.47 26.75 18.34
N GLU A 8 -17.37 26.16 17.89
CA GLU A 8 -16.91 26.24 16.51
C GLU A 8 -17.44 25.11 15.60
N ASN A 9 -18.12 24.10 16.16
CA ASN A 9 -18.58 22.97 15.38
C ASN A 9 -19.69 23.37 14.40
N THR A 10 -19.63 22.90 13.15
CA THR A 10 -20.58 23.20 12.07
C THR A 10 -22.03 22.87 12.43
N ILE A 11 -22.23 21.82 13.24
CA ILE A 11 -23.54 21.48 13.79
C ILE A 11 -24.05 22.50 14.81
N PHE A 12 -23.16 23.11 15.60
CA PHE A 12 -23.55 24.09 16.61
C PHE A 12 -24.04 25.38 15.95
N LYS A 13 -23.31 25.87 14.94
CA LYS A 13 -23.76 27.00 14.11
C LYS A 13 -25.11 26.73 13.47
N HIS A 14 -25.33 25.53 12.95
CA HIS A 14 -26.61 25.18 12.34
C HIS A 14 -27.77 25.09 13.33
N LEU A 15 -27.54 24.59 14.55
CA LEU A 15 -28.54 24.62 15.62
C LEU A 15 -28.81 26.05 16.12
N GLN A 16 -27.81 26.94 16.07
CA GLN A 16 -27.94 28.35 16.41
C GLN A 16 -28.75 29.12 15.35
N THR A 17 -28.47 28.89 14.06
CA THR A 17 -29.20 29.50 12.94
C THR A 17 -30.69 29.10 12.93
N ASN A 18 -31.02 27.88 13.37
CA ASN A 18 -32.40 27.44 13.48
C ASN A 18 -33.10 27.87 14.80
N GLY A 19 -32.46 28.67 15.66
CA GLY A 19 -33.07 29.25 16.85
C GLY A 19 -33.41 28.27 17.99
N VAL A 20 -33.17 26.97 17.81
CA VAL A 20 -33.52 25.91 18.77
C VAL A 20 -32.57 25.79 19.96
N LEU A 21 -31.42 26.46 19.94
CA LEU A 21 -30.49 26.47 21.08
C LEU A 21 -30.99 27.31 22.26
N GLU A 22 -31.80 28.35 22.02
CA GLU A 22 -32.24 29.29 23.06
C GLU A 22 -33.66 29.00 23.56
N LYS A 23 -34.55 28.49 22.68
CA LYS A 23 -35.98 28.31 22.98
C LYS A 23 -36.55 26.95 22.57
N GLY A 24 -35.74 26.07 21.99
CA GLY A 24 -36.19 24.78 21.47
C GLY A 24 -36.42 23.75 22.58
N THR A 25 -37.48 22.96 22.44
CA THR A 25 -37.71 21.76 23.24
C THR A 25 -36.70 20.66 22.85
N HIS A 26 -36.55 19.65 23.72
CA HIS A 26 -35.59 18.56 23.48
C HIS A 26 -35.87 17.82 22.16
N GLU A 27 -37.14 17.66 21.81
CA GLU A 27 -37.57 16.98 20.58
C GLU A 27 -37.21 17.78 19.32
N GLU A 28 -37.39 19.11 19.36
CA GLU A 28 -37.04 20.00 18.25
C GLU A 28 -35.53 20.02 17.99
N ILE A 29 -34.72 20.03 19.05
CA ILE A 29 -33.26 19.95 18.95
C ILE A 29 -32.83 18.61 18.33
N GLN A 30 -33.46 17.50 18.72
CA GLN A 30 -33.15 16.19 18.13
C GLN A 30 -33.56 16.11 16.65
N LYS A 31 -34.71 16.66 16.29
CA LYS A 31 -35.20 16.68 14.90
C LYS A 31 -34.24 17.42 13.98
N ILE A 32 -33.88 18.65 14.32
CA ILE A 32 -32.97 19.49 13.51
C ILE A 32 -31.57 18.86 13.45
N ARG A 33 -31.11 18.24 14.55
CA ARG A 33 -29.86 17.48 14.56
C ARG A 33 -29.89 16.29 13.60
N SER A 34 -31.01 15.56 13.55
CA SER A 34 -31.19 14.44 12.61
C SER A 34 -31.17 14.92 11.16
N GLU A 35 -31.87 16.02 10.88
CA GLU A 35 -31.90 16.67 9.56
C GLU A 35 -30.51 17.12 9.11
N TYR A 36 -29.75 17.77 9.99
CA TYR A 36 -28.36 18.14 9.74
C TYR A 36 -27.51 16.96 9.31
N TRP A 37 -27.53 15.86 10.08
CA TRP A 37 -26.72 14.70 9.78
C TRP A 37 -27.16 13.99 8.51
N LYS A 38 -28.46 14.00 8.18
CA LYS A 38 -28.97 13.51 6.90
C LYS A 38 -28.41 14.34 5.73
N GLU A 39 -28.49 15.66 5.82
CA GLU A 39 -28.00 16.55 4.78
C GLU A 39 -26.48 16.50 4.65
N TYR A 40 -25.76 16.50 5.77
CA TYR A 40 -24.32 16.34 5.82
C TYR A 40 -23.88 15.03 5.15
N LYS A 41 -24.49 13.89 5.53
CA LYS A 41 -24.21 12.59 4.90
C LYS A 41 -24.53 12.61 3.41
N ARG A 42 -25.62 13.28 2.99
CA ARG A 42 -25.98 13.41 1.57
C ARG A 42 -24.91 14.20 0.82
N LYS A 43 -24.52 15.39 1.30
CA LYS A 43 -23.46 16.22 0.69
C LYS A 43 -22.14 15.48 0.64
N TRP A 44 -21.76 14.80 1.72
CA TRP A 44 -20.57 13.97 1.78
C TRP A 44 -20.60 12.83 0.76
N ARG A 45 -21.71 12.08 0.63
CA ARG A 45 -21.85 11.02 -0.40
C ARG A 45 -21.80 11.56 -1.83
N VAL A 46 -22.31 12.77 -2.07
CA VAL A 46 -22.22 13.42 -3.40
C VAL A 46 -20.78 13.82 -3.69
N ALA A 47 -20.11 14.48 -2.75
CA ALA A 47 -18.71 14.86 -2.88
C ALA A 47 -17.81 13.63 -3.06
N LYS A 48 -18.03 12.58 -2.26
CA LYS A 48 -17.29 11.32 -2.36
C LYS A 48 -17.49 10.66 -3.73
N ARG A 49 -18.72 10.51 -4.21
CA ARG A 49 -18.99 9.94 -5.56
C ARG A 49 -18.42 10.76 -6.72
N ARG A 50 -18.14 12.05 -6.51
CA ARG A 50 -17.46 12.89 -7.50
C ARG A 50 -15.97 12.54 -7.59
N ILE A 51 -15.33 12.25 -6.47
CA ILE A 51 -13.89 12.02 -6.34
C ILE A 51 -13.56 10.53 -6.50
N ASP A 52 -14.20 9.70 -5.69
CA ASP A 52 -13.99 8.25 -5.63
C ASP A 52 -15.08 7.54 -6.43
N LYS A 53 -14.66 6.77 -7.44
CA LYS A 53 -15.55 5.88 -8.18
C LYS A 53 -15.47 4.48 -7.57
N GLU A 54 -16.63 3.97 -7.19
CA GLU A 54 -16.78 2.64 -6.62
C GLU A 54 -17.72 1.83 -7.53
N PHE A 55 -17.41 0.57 -7.76
CA PHE A 55 -18.27 -0.39 -8.45
C PHE A 55 -18.36 -1.66 -7.61
N THR A 56 -19.48 -2.37 -7.73
CA THR A 56 -19.72 -3.62 -7.01
C THR A 56 -19.60 -4.78 -7.99
N ILE A 57 -18.88 -5.81 -7.58
CA ILE A 57 -18.72 -7.07 -8.32
C ILE A 57 -19.24 -8.22 -7.47
N SER A 58 -19.83 -9.20 -8.14
CA SER A 58 -20.32 -10.44 -7.52
C SER A 58 -19.39 -11.57 -7.90
N PHE A 59 -18.99 -12.37 -6.91
CA PHE A 59 -18.19 -13.57 -7.11
C PHE A 59 -19.03 -14.79 -6.80
N ASN A 60 -18.86 -15.86 -7.58
CA ASN A 60 -19.35 -17.17 -7.18
C ASN A 60 -18.51 -17.74 -6.02
N PRO A 61 -18.95 -18.82 -5.34
CA PRO A 61 -18.25 -19.37 -4.19
C PRO A 61 -16.80 -19.82 -4.48
N ASP A 62 -16.54 -20.37 -5.66
CA ASP A 62 -15.23 -20.88 -6.05
C ASP A 62 -14.26 -19.73 -6.37
N GLU A 63 -14.71 -18.72 -7.10
CA GLU A 63 -13.96 -17.49 -7.36
C GLU A 63 -13.59 -16.78 -6.05
N LEU A 64 -14.54 -16.69 -5.12
CA LEU A 64 -14.30 -16.06 -3.82
C LEU A 64 -13.28 -16.84 -2.99
N LYS A 65 -13.30 -18.17 -3.08
CA LYS A 65 -12.32 -19.04 -2.41
C LYS A 65 -10.91 -18.80 -2.94
N VAL A 66 -10.74 -18.78 -4.26
CA VAL A 66 -9.46 -18.47 -4.91
C VAL A 66 -8.96 -17.08 -4.52
N LEU A 67 -9.81 -16.07 -4.65
CA LEU A 67 -9.48 -14.69 -4.28
C LEU A 67 -9.05 -14.58 -2.81
N THR A 68 -9.76 -15.25 -1.91
CA THR A 68 -9.45 -15.21 -0.47
C THR A 68 -8.12 -15.89 -0.16
N TYR A 69 -7.81 -17.00 -0.84
CA TYR A 69 -6.54 -17.70 -0.68
C TYR A 69 -5.37 -16.84 -1.17
N GLU A 70 -5.45 -16.33 -2.40
CA GLU A 70 -4.38 -15.51 -2.99
C GLU A 70 -4.19 -14.18 -2.24
N SER A 71 -5.27 -13.50 -1.84
CA SER A 71 -5.14 -12.25 -1.08
C SER A 71 -4.42 -12.47 0.25
N LYS A 72 -4.68 -13.60 0.93
CA LYS A 72 -4.01 -13.95 2.20
C LYS A 72 -2.54 -14.29 1.99
N LYS A 73 -2.20 -15.02 0.92
CA LYS A 73 -0.82 -15.33 0.54
C LYS A 73 0.01 -14.06 0.33
N HIS A 74 -0.62 -13.00 -0.20
CA HIS A 74 -0.01 -11.69 -0.40
C HIS A 74 -0.14 -10.73 0.80
N LYS A 75 -0.70 -11.19 1.94
CA LYS A 75 -0.98 -10.37 3.14
C LYS A 75 -1.76 -9.08 2.86
N LEU A 76 -2.65 -9.10 1.87
CA LEU A 76 -3.51 -7.98 1.48
C LEU A 76 -4.99 -8.27 1.76
N SER A 77 -5.78 -7.21 1.93
CA SER A 77 -7.25 -7.33 1.87
C SER A 77 -7.67 -7.70 0.45
N ARG A 78 -8.79 -8.43 0.29
CA ARG A 78 -9.31 -8.82 -1.04
C ARG A 78 -9.45 -7.63 -1.99
N THR A 79 -9.99 -6.51 -1.51
CA THR A 79 -10.16 -5.29 -2.30
C THR A 79 -8.83 -4.68 -2.73
N GLN A 80 -7.85 -4.63 -1.82
CA GLN A 80 -6.54 -4.10 -2.14
C GLN A 80 -5.80 -5.05 -3.09
N PHE A 81 -5.88 -6.36 -2.87
CA PHE A 81 -5.31 -7.37 -3.75
C PHE A 81 -5.85 -7.21 -5.18
N ILE A 82 -7.17 -7.10 -5.38
CA ILE A 82 -7.76 -6.85 -6.72
C ILE A 82 -7.19 -5.59 -7.36
N LYS A 83 -7.06 -4.50 -6.60
CA LYS A 83 -6.53 -3.24 -7.12
C LYS A 83 -5.07 -3.39 -7.55
N GLU A 84 -4.23 -3.90 -6.66
CA GLU A 84 -2.80 -4.11 -6.91
C GLU A 84 -2.59 -5.10 -8.07
N THR A 85 -3.34 -6.21 -8.13
CA THR A 85 -3.23 -7.18 -9.21
C THR A 85 -3.66 -6.62 -10.55
N THR A 86 -4.71 -5.82 -10.59
CA THR A 86 -5.17 -5.19 -11.83
C THR A 86 -4.10 -4.26 -12.39
N PHE A 87 -3.52 -3.39 -11.56
CA PHE A 87 -2.46 -2.49 -12.01
C PHE A 87 -1.15 -3.23 -12.31
N ALA A 88 -0.81 -4.24 -11.53
CA ALA A 88 0.38 -5.05 -11.76
C ALA A 88 0.28 -5.79 -13.10
N TYR A 89 -0.86 -6.41 -13.38
CA TYR A 89 -1.12 -7.07 -14.66
C TYR A 89 -1.05 -6.08 -15.84
N ILE A 90 -1.72 -4.92 -15.73
CA ILE A 90 -1.69 -3.89 -16.78
C ILE A 90 -0.27 -3.38 -17.04
N ASN A 91 0.53 -3.21 -15.99
CA ASN A 91 1.89 -2.69 -16.07
C ASN A 91 2.93 -3.78 -16.34
N ASN A 92 2.53 -5.03 -16.57
CA ASN A 92 3.42 -6.19 -16.66
C ASN A 92 4.42 -6.25 -15.49
N SER A 93 3.96 -5.96 -14.28
CA SER A 93 4.76 -5.98 -13.07
C SER A 93 4.30 -7.07 -12.12
N PHE A 94 5.22 -7.51 -11.25
CA PHE A 94 4.94 -8.55 -10.27
C PHE A 94 4.45 -7.97 -8.95
N ILE A 95 3.55 -8.69 -8.27
CA ILE A 95 3.06 -8.32 -6.94
C ILE A 95 3.86 -9.06 -5.89
N VAL A 96 4.58 -8.30 -5.08
CA VAL A 96 5.35 -8.85 -3.95
C VAL A 96 4.40 -9.54 -2.96
N PRO A 97 4.67 -10.79 -2.52
CA PRO A 97 3.86 -11.49 -1.53
C PRO A 97 3.83 -10.82 -0.15
N ASP A 98 4.88 -10.09 0.20
CA ASP A 98 4.93 -9.35 1.45
C ASP A 98 5.73 -8.05 1.29
N ILE A 99 4.99 -6.98 1.00
CA ILE A 99 5.58 -5.64 0.86
C ILE A 99 6.16 -5.12 2.19
N LEU A 100 5.65 -5.57 3.34
CA LEU A 100 6.14 -5.13 4.64
C LEU A 100 7.50 -5.76 4.93
N GLU A 101 7.67 -7.04 4.63
CA GLU A 101 8.96 -7.71 4.78
C GLU A 101 10.01 -7.15 3.80
N VAL A 102 9.63 -6.82 2.56
CA VAL A 102 10.55 -6.13 1.63
C VAL A 102 10.99 -4.77 2.21
N LYS A 103 10.05 -3.97 2.71
CA LYS A 103 10.37 -2.69 3.36
C LYS A 103 11.27 -2.87 4.59
N ARG A 104 11.04 -3.93 5.37
CA ARG A 104 11.87 -4.27 6.53
C ARG A 104 13.30 -4.61 6.11
N ILE A 105 13.49 -5.37 5.03
CA ILE A 105 14.82 -5.66 4.47
C ILE A 105 15.51 -4.35 4.07
N SER A 106 14.82 -3.46 3.33
CA SER A 106 15.36 -2.14 2.97
C SER A 106 15.76 -1.33 4.19
N GLN A 107 14.94 -1.34 5.24
CA GLN A 107 15.24 -0.63 6.48
C GLN A 107 16.48 -1.19 7.18
N ILE A 108 16.62 -2.51 7.28
CA ILE A 108 17.80 -3.16 7.89
C ILE A 108 19.07 -2.81 7.11
N LEU A 109 19.01 -2.80 5.78
CA LEU A 109 20.15 -2.39 4.95
C LEU A 109 20.53 -0.92 5.21
N ALA A 110 19.57 -0.01 5.22
CA ALA A 110 19.80 1.40 5.50
C ALA A 110 20.37 1.64 6.91
N MET A 111 19.85 0.94 7.92
CA MET A 111 20.39 1.02 9.29
C MET A 111 21.82 0.50 9.37
N THR A 112 22.13 -0.56 8.64
CA THR A 112 23.48 -1.14 8.58
C THR A 112 24.45 -0.17 7.91
N TYR A 113 24.05 0.43 6.78
CA TYR A 113 24.82 1.47 6.11
C TYR A 113 25.15 2.63 7.06
N ASN A 114 24.12 3.17 7.75
CA ASN A 114 24.30 4.26 8.69
C ASN A 114 25.21 3.89 9.86
N SER A 115 25.07 2.67 10.39
CA SER A 115 25.93 2.20 11.49
C SER A 115 27.40 2.08 11.06
N VAL A 116 27.66 1.65 9.83
CA VAL A 116 29.03 1.60 9.28
C VAL A 116 29.57 3.01 9.03
N GLN A 117 28.74 3.93 8.51
CA GLN A 117 29.10 5.35 8.35
C GLN A 117 29.48 5.97 9.70
N ASP A 118 28.68 5.78 10.75
CA ASP A 118 28.94 6.33 12.08
C ASP A 118 30.26 5.80 12.66
N LEU A 119 30.58 4.52 12.45
CA LEU A 119 31.85 3.93 12.90
C LEU A 119 33.05 4.46 12.12
N PHE A 120 32.87 4.74 10.83
CA PHE A 120 33.87 5.34 9.96
C PHE A 120 34.15 6.79 10.38
N ASP A 121 33.10 7.60 10.56
CA ASP A 121 33.19 9.00 10.97
C ASP A 121 33.80 9.13 12.38
N ALA A 122 33.58 8.15 13.24
CA ALA A 122 34.18 8.06 14.57
C ALA A 122 35.65 7.56 14.58
N ASN A 123 36.27 7.31 13.41
CA ASN A 123 37.60 6.70 13.27
C ASN A 123 37.75 5.35 14.01
N LYS A 124 36.66 4.62 14.21
CA LYS A 124 36.65 3.30 14.89
C LYS A 124 36.87 2.13 13.94
N LEU A 125 36.98 2.41 12.64
CA LEU A 125 37.13 1.44 11.58
C LEU A 125 38.31 1.83 10.69
N ASN A 126 39.06 0.83 10.23
CA ASN A 126 40.09 1.05 9.23
C ASN A 126 39.44 1.60 7.94
N PHE A 127 40.06 2.60 7.33
CA PHE A 127 39.52 3.31 6.17
C PHE A 127 39.19 2.37 4.99
N ASP A 128 40.13 1.50 4.61
CA ASP A 128 39.95 0.59 3.48
C ASP A 128 38.85 -0.44 3.79
N LEU A 129 38.84 -0.98 5.01
CA LEU A 129 37.81 -1.93 5.44
C LEU A 129 36.41 -1.29 5.47
N GLY A 130 36.31 -0.05 5.95
CA GLY A 130 35.06 0.71 5.97
C GLY A 130 34.52 0.95 4.56
N ARG A 131 35.38 1.41 3.65
CA ARG A 131 35.02 1.61 2.23
C ARG A 131 34.49 0.31 1.61
N ASP A 132 35.20 -0.81 1.78
CA ASP A 132 34.84 -2.09 1.15
C ASP A 132 33.49 -2.64 1.67
N ILE A 133 33.20 -2.43 2.96
CA ILE A 133 31.91 -2.80 3.57
C ILE A 133 30.79 -1.93 3.00
N MET A 134 30.99 -0.61 2.88
CA MET A 134 29.98 0.31 2.35
C MET A 134 29.69 0.04 0.86
N GLU A 135 30.73 -0.23 0.06
CA GLU A 135 30.56 -0.65 -1.33
C GLU A 135 29.79 -1.97 -1.44
N SER A 136 30.06 -2.91 -0.54
CA SER A 136 29.34 -4.19 -0.49
C SER A 136 27.86 -4.01 -0.13
N ILE A 137 27.53 -3.15 0.84
CA ILE A 137 26.14 -2.82 1.21
C ILE A 137 25.44 -2.14 0.03
N ASN A 138 26.09 -1.15 -0.60
CA ASN A 138 25.54 -0.45 -1.76
C ASN A 138 25.30 -1.39 -2.94
N ARG A 139 26.19 -2.36 -3.19
CA ARG A 139 25.98 -3.38 -4.22
C ARG A 139 24.78 -4.25 -3.90
N LEU A 140 24.68 -4.74 -2.66
CA LEU A 140 23.52 -5.53 -2.21
C LEU A 140 22.22 -4.73 -2.38
N GLU A 141 22.22 -3.46 -2.01
CA GLU A 141 21.04 -2.60 -2.16
C GLU A 141 20.65 -2.43 -3.64
N ARG A 142 21.63 -2.14 -4.51
CA ARG A 142 21.41 -1.97 -5.96
C ARG A 142 20.99 -3.25 -6.68
N GLU A 143 21.42 -4.42 -6.20
CA GLU A 143 21.04 -5.69 -6.82
C GLU A 143 19.73 -6.24 -6.27
N ILE A 144 19.54 -6.20 -4.94
CA ILE A 144 18.42 -6.86 -4.26
C ILE A 144 17.17 -5.99 -4.29
N LEU A 145 17.26 -4.69 -4.01
CA LEU A 145 16.05 -3.86 -3.92
C LEU A 145 15.28 -3.79 -5.25
N PRO A 146 15.91 -3.61 -6.42
CA PRO A 146 15.17 -3.65 -7.68
C PRO A 146 14.52 -5.00 -7.93
N LEU A 147 15.17 -6.12 -7.58
CA LEU A 147 14.59 -7.45 -7.72
C LEU A 147 13.40 -7.68 -6.77
N LEU A 148 13.39 -7.06 -5.60
CA LEU A 148 12.30 -7.17 -4.63
C LEU A 148 11.14 -6.21 -4.93
N HIS A 149 11.41 -5.00 -5.43
CA HIS A 149 10.39 -3.99 -5.74
C HIS A 149 9.83 -4.11 -7.16
N HIS A 150 10.67 -4.53 -8.10
CA HIS A 150 10.33 -4.72 -9.51
C HIS A 150 10.86 -6.08 -9.99
N PRO A 151 10.28 -7.19 -9.50
CA PRO A 151 10.68 -8.50 -9.97
C PRO A 151 10.46 -8.59 -11.47
N LYS A 152 11.49 -9.07 -12.18
CA LYS A 152 11.44 -9.26 -13.63
C LYS A 152 10.29 -10.20 -13.99
N THR A 153 9.60 -9.90 -15.08
CA THR A 153 8.60 -10.84 -15.61
C THR A 153 9.28 -12.14 -16.02
N LEU A 154 8.51 -13.24 -16.12
CA LEU A 154 9.03 -14.51 -16.63
C LEU A 154 9.69 -14.34 -18.01
N GLU A 155 9.09 -13.55 -18.89
CA GLU A 155 9.62 -13.28 -20.23
C GLU A 155 10.94 -12.50 -20.18
N GLU A 156 11.04 -11.47 -19.36
CA GLU A 156 12.29 -10.72 -19.16
C GLU A 156 13.38 -11.60 -18.55
N TYR A 157 13.01 -12.44 -17.59
CA TYR A 157 13.92 -13.41 -16.98
C TYR A 157 14.44 -14.40 -18.03
N ILE A 158 13.55 -14.97 -18.85
CA ILE A 158 13.93 -15.88 -19.95
C ILE A 158 14.86 -15.18 -20.95
N LYS A 159 14.54 -13.95 -21.36
CA LYS A 159 15.38 -13.17 -22.29
C LYS A 159 16.79 -12.96 -21.73
N LEU A 160 16.89 -12.56 -20.47
CA LEU A 160 18.18 -12.36 -19.81
C LEU A 160 18.94 -13.67 -19.59
N HIS A 161 18.22 -14.75 -19.28
CA HIS A 161 18.81 -16.06 -19.06
C HIS A 161 19.38 -16.63 -20.36
N ILE A 162 18.66 -16.50 -21.47
CA ILE A 162 19.14 -16.86 -22.82
C ILE A 162 20.32 -15.97 -23.25
N ALA A 163 20.27 -14.68 -22.94
CA ALA A 163 21.36 -13.75 -23.26
C ALA A 163 22.65 -14.04 -22.46
N LYS A 164 22.53 -14.64 -21.28
CA LYS A 164 23.67 -15.04 -20.42
C LYS A 164 24.40 -16.28 -20.93
N ASP A 165 23.67 -17.29 -21.40
CA ASP A 165 24.24 -18.48 -22.05
C ASP A 165 23.26 -19.02 -23.10
N GLY A 166 23.71 -19.12 -24.36
CA GLY A 166 22.89 -19.60 -25.47
C GLY A 166 22.40 -21.04 -25.29
N ARG A 167 23.07 -21.86 -24.47
CA ARG A 167 22.64 -23.23 -24.12
C ARG A 167 21.34 -23.24 -23.32
N ASN A 168 21.02 -22.17 -22.62
CA ASN A 168 19.78 -22.05 -21.85
C ASN A 168 18.54 -22.06 -22.75
N LYS A 169 18.67 -21.61 -24.01
CA LYS A 169 17.58 -21.68 -25.00
C LYS A 169 17.24 -23.13 -25.34
N ALA A 170 18.25 -23.98 -25.52
CA ALA A 170 18.06 -25.39 -25.83
C ALA A 170 17.38 -26.13 -24.67
N GLN A 171 17.82 -25.87 -23.44
CA GLN A 171 17.21 -26.45 -22.23
C GLN A 171 15.75 -26.01 -22.03
N LEU A 172 15.44 -24.72 -22.26
CA LEU A 172 14.06 -24.22 -22.19
C LEU A 172 13.15 -24.88 -23.24
N LEU A 173 13.64 -25.11 -24.45
CA LEU A 173 12.88 -25.79 -25.50
C LEU A 173 12.64 -27.27 -25.15
N GLU A 174 13.58 -27.91 -24.46
CA GLU A 174 13.43 -29.30 -24.02
C GLU A 174 12.32 -29.44 -22.96
N ILE A 175 12.25 -28.51 -22.01
CA ILE A 175 11.21 -28.46 -20.96
C ILE A 175 9.82 -28.10 -21.53
N LEU A 176 9.74 -27.26 -22.56
CA LEU A 176 8.46 -26.88 -23.17
C LEU A 176 7.89 -27.97 -24.07
N ASN A 177 8.73 -28.87 -24.58
CA ASN A 177 8.34 -29.98 -25.46
C ASN A 177 8.19 -31.32 -24.72
N SER A 178 8.43 -31.36 -23.40
CA SER A 178 8.19 -32.49 -22.51
C SER A 178 6.84 -32.40 -21.83
#